data_AF-A0AAN6D0Z2-F1
#
_entry.id   AF-A0AAN6D0Z2-F1
#
_cell.length_a   1.000
_cell.length_b   1.000
_cell.length_c   1.000
_cell.angle_alpha   90.00
_cell.angle_beta   90.00
_cell.angle_gamma   90.00
#
_symmetry.space_group_name_H-M   'P 1'
#
loop_
_entity.id
_entity.type
_entity.pdbx_description
1 polymer ?
#
loop_
_entity_poly.entity_id
_entity_poly.type
_entity_poly.pdbx_seq_one_letter_code
_entity_poly.pdbx_strand_id
1 'polypeptide(L)'
;MATPISANLLLSLKPAKLFSNHVPNTPITSIDFDHTGQFLLTAGVDESIHLYDVAKGRHVKPIYSKKYGCHLAKLTSKENTCVFASTKENDTIRYLSLHDNSFIRYFKGHTALVTDLAMADLNHMFVSAAYDYSVRLWDTRSANCQATLVTDDIPFSIALDPSNTVVAIYNSSSNVLSLHAVAHITERPFATVVCDFAKPPIASHRERIPRHRQLGGLSGLPVHLWWQWRRFCTGMGLETFVDSRTAGSIASSQKDRK
;
A
#
# COMPACT_ATOMS: atom_id res chain seq x y z
N MET A 1 -20.96 13.61 6.08
CA MET A 1 -20.73 13.50 7.54
C MET A 1 -19.99 12.20 7.78
N ALA A 2 -18.76 12.25 8.30
CA ALA A 2 -18.06 11.04 8.71
C ALA A 2 -18.68 10.54 10.02
N THR A 3 -19.18 9.31 10.06
CA THR A 3 -19.65 8.69 11.31
C THR A 3 -18.44 8.42 12.20
N PRO A 4 -18.39 8.94 13.44
CA PRO A 4 -17.27 8.68 14.33
C PRO A 4 -17.17 7.19 14.62
N ILE A 5 -15.96 6.64 14.51
CA ILE A 5 -15.69 5.23 14.79
C ILE A 5 -15.76 5.03 16.31
N SER A 6 -16.91 4.58 16.81
CA SER A 6 -17.11 4.26 18.23
C SER A 6 -16.92 2.76 18.49
N ALA A 7 -16.54 2.40 19.72
CA ALA A 7 -16.42 0.99 20.12
C ALA A 7 -17.74 0.22 19.94
N ASN A 8 -18.86 0.87 20.24
CA ASN A 8 -20.20 0.29 20.03
C ASN A 8 -20.49 0.03 18.55
N LEU A 9 -20.06 0.93 17.66
CA LEU A 9 -20.18 0.74 16.21
C LEU A 9 -19.35 -0.48 15.77
N LEU A 10 -18.11 -0.60 16.22
CA LEU A 10 -17.24 -1.74 15.89
C LEU A 10 -17.84 -3.08 16.34
N LEU A 11 -18.42 -3.12 17.54
CA LEU A 11 -19.10 -4.32 18.06
C LEU A 11 -20.40 -4.64 17.29
N SER A 12 -21.04 -3.65 16.69
CA SER A 12 -22.26 -3.85 15.90
C SER A 12 -22.01 -4.36 14.47
N LEU A 13 -20.76 -4.32 14.00
CA LEU A 13 -20.42 -4.72 12.63
C LEU A 13 -20.72 -6.21 12.42
N LYS A 14 -21.50 -6.51 11.39
CA LYS A 14 -21.79 -7.87 10.93
C LYS A 14 -21.25 -8.06 9.50
N PRO A 15 -20.88 -9.28 9.10
CA PRO A 15 -20.52 -9.55 7.73
C PRO A 15 -21.65 -9.13 6.79
N ALA A 16 -21.40 -8.11 5.97
CA ALA A 16 -22.39 -7.62 5.03
C ALA A 16 -22.48 -8.53 3.81
N LYS A 17 -21.33 -9.01 3.31
CA LYS A 17 -21.20 -9.78 2.08
C LYS A 17 -20.04 -10.77 2.19
N LEU A 18 -20.18 -11.90 1.50
CA LEU A 18 -19.17 -12.94 1.37
C LEU A 18 -18.86 -13.15 -0.11
N PHE A 19 -17.58 -13.09 -0.46
CA PHE A 19 -17.10 -13.35 -1.82
C PHE A 19 -16.23 -14.62 -1.82
N SER A 20 -16.50 -15.53 -2.75
CA SER A 20 -15.82 -16.83 -2.85
C SER A 20 -15.42 -17.17 -4.28
N ASN A 21 -15.00 -16.14 -5.04
CA ASN A 21 -14.68 -16.27 -6.47
C ASN A 21 -13.27 -16.82 -6.74
N HIS A 22 -12.34 -16.66 -5.78
CA HIS A 22 -11.03 -17.32 -5.83
C HIS A 22 -11.17 -18.84 -5.74
N VAL A 23 -10.15 -19.55 -6.25
CA VAL A 23 -10.11 -21.01 -6.18
C VAL A 23 -10.19 -21.45 -4.70
N PRO A 24 -11.08 -22.39 -4.34
CA PRO A 24 -11.21 -22.86 -2.96
C PRO A 24 -9.87 -23.33 -2.39
N ASN A 25 -9.64 -23.05 -1.10
CA ASN A 25 -8.41 -23.38 -0.37
C ASN A 25 -7.13 -22.71 -0.91
N THR A 26 -7.24 -21.66 -1.72
CA THR A 26 -6.08 -20.85 -2.11
C THR A 26 -6.01 -19.56 -1.28
N PRO A 27 -4.82 -19.18 -0.80
CA PRO A 27 -4.67 -17.97 -0.01
C PRO A 27 -4.81 -16.72 -0.88
N ILE A 28 -5.60 -15.77 -0.38
CA ILE A 28 -5.67 -14.40 -0.90
C ILE A 28 -4.46 -13.65 -0.37
N THR A 29 -3.71 -13.04 -1.27
CA THR A 29 -2.42 -12.42 -0.94
C THR A 29 -2.54 -10.92 -0.69
N SER A 30 -3.55 -10.27 -1.26
CA SER A 30 -3.78 -8.84 -1.06
C SER A 30 -5.23 -8.45 -1.30
N ILE A 31 -5.63 -7.37 -0.64
CA ILE A 31 -6.93 -6.73 -0.73
C ILE A 31 -6.72 -5.21 -0.78
N ASP A 32 -7.49 -4.53 -1.60
CA ASP A 32 -7.40 -3.08 -1.74
C ASP A 32 -8.73 -2.45 -2.16
N PHE A 33 -9.05 -1.28 -1.61
CA PHE A 33 -10.24 -0.53 -1.99
C PHE A 33 -9.84 0.67 -2.85
N ASP A 34 -10.72 1.04 -3.77
CA ASP A 34 -10.59 2.29 -4.49
C ASP A 34 -10.72 3.50 -3.56
N HIS A 35 -10.20 4.66 -3.96
CA HIS A 35 -10.32 5.90 -3.21
C HIS A 35 -11.78 6.32 -2.98
N THR A 36 -12.69 5.91 -3.87
CA THR A 36 -14.14 6.12 -3.73
C THR A 36 -14.82 5.11 -2.80
N GLY A 37 -14.14 4.00 -2.49
CA GLY A 37 -14.72 2.85 -1.79
C GLY A 37 -15.75 2.06 -2.59
N GLN A 38 -16.01 2.40 -3.86
CA GLN A 38 -17.00 1.69 -4.68
C GLN A 38 -16.49 0.32 -5.15
N PHE A 39 -15.19 0.23 -5.42
CA PHE A 39 -14.57 -1.00 -5.91
C PHE A 39 -13.62 -1.59 -4.88
N LEU A 40 -13.57 -2.92 -4.87
CA LEU A 40 -12.65 -3.73 -4.10
C LEU A 40 -11.88 -4.64 -5.05
N LEU A 41 -10.57 -4.69 -4.88
CA LEU A 41 -9.66 -5.57 -5.60
C LEU A 41 -9.12 -6.64 -4.64
N THR A 42 -9.09 -7.88 -5.09
CA THR A 42 -8.37 -8.96 -4.41
C THR A 42 -7.42 -9.64 -5.37
N ALA A 43 -6.28 -10.11 -4.87
CA ALA A 43 -5.38 -10.96 -5.63
C ALA A 43 -5.01 -12.21 -4.84
N GLY A 44 -4.86 -13.34 -5.52
CA GLY A 44 -4.62 -14.64 -4.91
C GLY A 44 -3.39 -15.35 -5.44
N VAL A 45 -2.98 -16.41 -4.73
CA VAL A 45 -1.95 -17.35 -5.22
C VAL A 45 -2.46 -18.17 -6.41
N ASP A 46 -3.77 -18.20 -6.63
CA ASP A 46 -4.42 -18.77 -7.81
C ASP A 46 -4.19 -17.97 -9.11
N GLU A 47 -3.31 -16.96 -9.07
CA GLU A 47 -2.88 -16.17 -10.24
C GLU A 47 -4.03 -15.35 -10.85
N SER A 48 -5.04 -15.08 -10.03
CA SER A 48 -6.20 -14.29 -10.38
C SER A 48 -6.29 -13.03 -9.53
N ILE A 49 -6.78 -11.98 -10.17
CA ILE A 49 -7.17 -10.73 -9.56
C ILE A 49 -8.69 -10.61 -9.77
N HIS A 50 -9.46 -10.35 -8.73
CA HIS A 50 -10.90 -10.20 -8.83
C HIS A 50 -11.30 -8.77 -8.47
N LEU A 51 -12.18 -8.19 -9.29
CA LEU A 51 -12.77 -6.88 -9.05
C LEU A 51 -14.20 -7.05 -8.56
N TYR A 52 -14.55 -6.38 -7.47
CA TYR A 52 -15.88 -6.40 -6.87
C TYR A 52 -16.43 -4.98 -6.78
N ASP A 53 -17.73 -4.87 -6.97
CA ASP A 53 -18.52 -3.67 -6.73
C ASP A 53 -19.08 -3.80 -5.32
N VAL A 54 -18.57 -2.99 -4.39
CA VAL A 54 -18.84 -3.06 -2.95
C VAL A 54 -20.27 -2.62 -2.67
N ALA A 55 -20.70 -1.53 -3.32
CA ALA A 55 -22.03 -0.97 -3.18
C ALA A 55 -23.10 -2.00 -3.58
N LYS A 56 -22.99 -2.58 -4.78
CA LYS A 56 -23.94 -3.60 -5.27
C LYS A 56 -23.67 -4.98 -4.71
N GLY A 57 -22.46 -5.24 -4.25
CA GLY A 57 -22.10 -6.53 -3.65
C GLY A 57 -21.91 -7.65 -4.62
N ARG A 58 -21.44 -7.32 -5.82
CA ARG A 58 -21.32 -8.27 -6.91
C ARG A 58 -19.87 -8.38 -7.33
N HIS A 59 -19.51 -9.59 -7.71
CA HIS A 59 -18.29 -9.81 -8.47
C HIS A 59 -18.47 -9.20 -9.87
N VAL A 60 -17.56 -8.30 -10.25
CA VAL A 60 -17.61 -7.60 -11.53
C VAL A 60 -16.94 -8.45 -12.60
N LYS A 61 -15.66 -8.80 -12.39
CA LYS A 61 -14.91 -9.63 -13.33
C LYS A 61 -13.63 -10.21 -12.74
N PRO A 62 -13.20 -11.39 -13.23
CA PRO A 62 -11.89 -11.94 -12.97
C PRO A 62 -10.87 -11.44 -14.00
N ILE A 63 -9.63 -11.26 -13.54
CA ILE A 63 -8.46 -10.88 -14.32
C ILE A 63 -7.41 -11.96 -14.07
N TYR A 64 -6.95 -12.64 -15.12
CA TYR A 64 -6.00 -13.74 -14.98
C TYR A 64 -4.58 -13.29 -15.39
N SER A 65 -3.62 -13.42 -14.47
CA SER A 65 -2.21 -13.13 -14.70
C SER A 65 -1.37 -14.42 -14.68
N LYS A 66 -1.81 -15.46 -15.41
CA LYS A 66 -1.19 -16.79 -15.35
C LYS A 66 0.30 -16.82 -15.70
N LYS A 67 0.72 -15.97 -16.63
CA LYS A 67 2.13 -15.90 -17.06
C LYS A 67 3.04 -15.36 -15.96
N TYR A 68 2.57 -14.37 -15.20
CA TYR A 68 3.42 -13.57 -14.31
C TYR A 68 3.12 -13.79 -12.82
N GLY A 69 1.98 -14.40 -12.51
CA GLY A 69 1.40 -14.39 -11.17
C GLY A 69 0.87 -13.01 -10.79
N CYS A 70 0.36 -12.88 -9.57
CA CYS A 70 -0.10 -11.63 -9.01
C CYS A 70 0.06 -11.61 -7.48
N HIS A 71 0.64 -10.53 -6.98
CA HIS A 71 0.75 -10.22 -5.55
C HIS A 71 0.66 -8.72 -5.33
N LEU A 72 0.27 -8.30 -4.12
CA LEU A 72 0.20 -6.89 -3.71
C LEU A 72 -0.57 -6.02 -4.70
N ALA A 73 -1.73 -6.49 -5.16
CA ALA A 73 -2.52 -5.74 -6.13
C ALA A 73 -3.16 -4.53 -5.44
N LYS A 74 -2.94 -3.35 -6.02
CA LYS A 74 -3.41 -2.06 -5.53
C LYS A 74 -4.13 -1.29 -6.63
N LEU A 75 -5.27 -0.69 -6.28
CA LEU A 75 -5.98 0.20 -7.18
C LEU A 75 -5.23 1.53 -7.28
N THR A 76 -5.34 2.18 -8.44
CA THR A 76 -4.74 3.50 -8.68
C THR A 76 -5.84 4.55 -8.73
N SER A 77 -5.51 5.81 -8.49
CA SER A 77 -6.46 6.94 -8.64
C SER A 77 -7.04 7.10 -10.04
N LYS A 78 -6.42 6.48 -11.05
CA LYS A 78 -7.01 6.35 -12.39
C LYS A 78 -8.01 5.20 -12.41
N GLU A 79 -9.24 5.51 -12.80
CA GLU A 79 -10.34 4.56 -12.89
C GLU A 79 -9.96 3.27 -13.62
N ASN A 80 -10.41 2.14 -13.07
CA ASN A 80 -10.22 0.82 -13.66
C ASN A 80 -8.76 0.49 -13.98
N THR A 81 -7.81 0.96 -13.18
CA THR A 81 -6.40 0.57 -13.31
C THR A 81 -5.85 0.07 -11.98
N CYS A 82 -4.91 -0.87 -12.06
CA CYS A 82 -4.24 -1.41 -10.89
C CYS A 82 -2.74 -1.58 -11.13
N VAL A 83 -1.98 -1.47 -10.04
CA VAL A 83 -0.57 -1.82 -9.97
C VAL A 83 -0.45 -3.10 -9.16
N PHE A 84 0.37 -4.04 -9.59
CA PHE A 84 0.62 -5.27 -8.82
C PHE A 84 2.05 -5.79 -9.03
N ALA A 85 2.54 -6.55 -8.06
CA ALA A 85 3.84 -7.23 -8.13
C ALA A 85 3.70 -8.62 -8.77
N SER A 86 4.64 -8.96 -9.66
CA SER A 86 4.72 -10.31 -10.25
C SER A 86 5.38 -11.27 -9.27
N THR A 87 4.99 -12.55 -9.32
CA THR A 87 5.56 -13.60 -8.45
C THR A 87 6.29 -14.71 -9.20
N LYS A 88 6.17 -14.78 -10.53
CA LYS A 88 6.81 -15.84 -11.34
C LYS A 88 8.08 -15.39 -12.07
N GLU A 89 8.10 -14.18 -12.60
CA GLU A 89 9.18 -13.68 -13.47
C GLU A 89 9.75 -12.36 -12.93
N ASN A 90 11.06 -12.35 -12.67
CA ASN A 90 11.95 -11.20 -12.44
C ASN A 90 11.34 -10.04 -11.62
N ASP A 91 10.57 -10.36 -10.57
CA ASP A 91 10.02 -9.45 -9.56
C ASP A 91 9.61 -8.07 -10.09
N THR A 92 8.96 -8.10 -11.26
CA THR A 92 8.56 -6.90 -11.99
C THR A 92 7.23 -6.39 -11.45
N ILE A 93 7.12 -5.08 -11.27
CA ILE A 93 5.85 -4.43 -10.94
C ILE A 93 5.15 -4.07 -12.26
N ARG A 94 3.85 -4.28 -12.32
CA ARG A 94 3.04 -4.14 -13.53
C ARG A 94 1.93 -3.15 -13.31
N TYR A 95 1.67 -2.35 -14.34
CA TYR A 95 0.51 -1.47 -14.42
C TYR A 95 -0.48 -2.02 -15.44
N LEU A 96 -1.69 -2.32 -15.00
CA LEU A 96 -2.71 -3.01 -15.76
C LEU A 96 -3.98 -2.17 -15.84
N SER A 97 -4.54 -2.10 -17.04
CA SER A 97 -5.91 -1.64 -17.24
C SER A 97 -6.86 -2.79 -16.95
N LEU A 98 -7.67 -2.63 -15.91
CA LEU A 98 -8.69 -3.60 -15.55
C LEU A 98 -9.76 -3.64 -16.64
N HIS A 99 -10.08 -2.54 -17.33
CA HIS A 99 -11.16 -2.47 -18.33
C HIS A 99 -11.04 -3.55 -19.42
N ASP A 100 -9.93 -3.55 -20.12
CA ASP A 100 -9.59 -4.36 -21.30
C ASP A 100 -8.56 -5.47 -21.01
N ASN A 101 -8.09 -5.57 -19.76
CA ASN A 101 -7.02 -6.50 -19.35
C ASN A 101 -5.70 -6.30 -20.14
N SER A 102 -5.40 -5.05 -20.51
CA SER A 102 -4.16 -4.70 -21.20
C SER A 102 -3.10 -4.16 -20.24
N PHE A 103 -1.84 -4.55 -20.47
CA PHE A 103 -0.71 -4.01 -19.73
C PHE A 103 -0.37 -2.62 -20.24
N ILE A 104 -0.58 -1.62 -19.38
CA ILE A 104 -0.25 -0.22 -19.69
C ILE A 104 1.27 -0.03 -19.60
N ARG A 105 1.91 -0.60 -18.58
CA ARG A 105 3.32 -0.38 -18.31
C ARG A 105 3.97 -1.50 -17.48
N TYR A 106 5.27 -1.62 -17.62
CA TYR A 106 6.14 -2.46 -16.80
C TYR A 106 7.16 -1.59 -16.07
N PHE A 107 7.28 -1.76 -14.75
CA PHE A 107 8.30 -1.10 -13.95
C PHE A 107 9.40 -2.11 -13.67
N LYS A 108 10.52 -1.92 -14.37
CA LYS A 108 11.72 -2.75 -14.25
C LYS A 108 12.72 -2.05 -13.34
N GLY A 109 13.27 -2.78 -12.38
CA GLY A 109 14.29 -2.23 -11.50
C GLY A 109 14.59 -3.12 -10.32
N HIS A 110 13.55 -3.69 -9.69
CA HIS A 110 13.74 -4.65 -8.63
C HIS A 110 14.39 -5.94 -9.16
N THR A 111 15.31 -6.48 -8.37
CA THR A 111 16.06 -7.70 -8.69
C THR A 111 15.65 -8.89 -7.82
N ALA A 112 14.78 -8.65 -6.83
CA ALA A 112 14.21 -9.65 -5.94
C ALA A 112 12.75 -9.30 -5.60
N LEU A 113 12.05 -10.25 -4.94
CA LEU A 113 10.62 -10.20 -4.68
C LEU A 113 10.21 -8.91 -3.98
N VAL A 114 9.16 -8.27 -4.50
CA VAL A 114 8.55 -7.08 -3.90
C VAL A 114 7.82 -7.51 -2.62
N THR A 115 8.19 -6.89 -1.50
CA THR A 115 7.66 -7.16 -0.16
C THR A 115 6.41 -6.35 0.13
N ASP A 116 6.36 -5.10 -0.36
CA ASP A 116 5.21 -4.22 -0.15
C ASP A 116 5.04 -3.18 -1.27
N LEU A 117 3.80 -2.70 -1.44
CA LEU A 117 3.40 -1.66 -2.37
C LEU A 117 2.47 -0.64 -1.70
N ALA A 118 2.86 0.63 -1.73
CA ALA A 118 2.09 1.75 -1.21
C ALA A 118 1.77 2.76 -2.32
N MET A 119 0.49 2.99 -2.59
CA MET A 119 0.01 3.93 -3.60
C MET A 119 -0.11 5.35 -3.04
N ALA A 120 0.33 6.34 -3.81
CA ALA A 120 0.08 7.75 -3.56
C ALA A 120 -1.01 8.26 -4.52
N ASP A 121 -2.24 8.35 -4.03
CA ASP A 121 -3.43 8.59 -4.87
C ASP A 121 -3.40 9.94 -5.60
N LEU A 122 -2.83 10.98 -4.98
CA LEU A 122 -2.88 12.35 -5.51
C LEU A 122 -1.84 12.64 -6.59
N ASN A 123 -0.69 11.96 -6.56
CA ASN A 123 0.47 12.35 -7.37
C ASN A 123 0.80 11.36 -8.50
N HIS A 124 -0.04 10.35 -8.72
CA HIS A 124 0.23 9.25 -9.65
C HIS A 124 1.53 8.49 -9.34
N MET A 125 1.98 8.55 -8.09
CA MET A 125 3.20 7.92 -7.63
C MET A 125 2.87 6.67 -6.80
N PHE A 126 3.85 5.80 -6.66
CA PHE A 126 3.78 4.71 -5.68
C PHE A 126 5.19 4.35 -5.23
N VAL A 127 5.26 3.75 -4.04
CA VAL A 127 6.51 3.27 -3.45
C VAL A 127 6.46 1.76 -3.37
N SER A 128 7.57 1.11 -3.69
CA SER A 128 7.74 -0.33 -3.57
C SER A 128 8.96 -0.68 -2.74
N ALA A 129 8.87 -1.73 -1.93
CA ALA A 129 9.97 -2.34 -1.20
C ALA A 129 10.20 -3.74 -1.73
N ALA A 130 11.44 -4.21 -1.69
CA ALA A 130 11.75 -5.57 -2.09
C ALA A 130 12.88 -6.19 -1.26
N TYR A 131 13.02 -7.51 -1.41
CA TYR A 131 14.12 -8.30 -0.86
C TYR A 131 15.50 -7.97 -1.46
N ASP A 132 15.58 -7.05 -2.42
CA ASP A 132 16.84 -6.57 -3.00
C ASP A 132 17.45 -5.41 -2.20
N TYR A 133 16.98 -5.20 -0.97
CA TYR A 133 17.40 -4.13 -0.07
C TYR A 133 17.15 -2.73 -0.64
N SER A 134 16.17 -2.61 -1.54
CA SER A 134 15.80 -1.32 -2.11
C SER A 134 14.35 -0.95 -1.88
N VAL A 135 14.15 0.35 -1.64
CA VAL A 135 12.86 1.02 -1.71
C VAL A 135 12.88 1.95 -2.92
N ARG A 136 11.91 1.81 -3.81
CA ARG A 136 11.86 2.54 -5.07
C ARG A 136 10.61 3.39 -5.16
N LEU A 137 10.79 4.62 -5.64
CA LEU A 137 9.72 5.57 -5.94
C LEU A 137 9.45 5.55 -7.44
N TRP A 138 8.19 5.40 -7.80
CA TRP A 138 7.75 5.30 -9.18
C TRP A 138 6.70 6.36 -9.50
N ASP A 139 6.68 6.80 -10.75
CA ASP A 139 5.58 7.57 -11.33
C ASP A 139 4.87 6.67 -12.35
N THR A 140 3.57 6.45 -12.20
CA THR A 140 2.78 5.61 -13.11
C THR A 140 2.76 6.12 -14.56
N ARG A 141 3.05 7.40 -14.77
CA ARG A 141 3.16 8.05 -16.07
C ARG A 141 4.52 7.79 -16.74
N SER A 142 5.54 7.39 -15.98
CA SER A 142 6.90 7.12 -16.46
C SER A 142 7.28 5.65 -16.31
N ALA A 143 8.12 5.13 -17.22
CA ALA A 143 8.67 3.78 -17.07
C ALA A 143 9.89 3.73 -16.12
N ASN A 144 10.51 4.88 -15.89
CA ASN A 144 11.76 4.96 -15.14
C ASN A 144 11.48 5.15 -13.65
N CYS A 145 12.31 4.50 -12.84
CA CYS A 145 12.38 4.74 -11.40
C CYS A 145 12.73 6.22 -11.15
N GLN A 146 11.99 6.89 -10.27
CA GLN A 146 12.22 8.29 -9.94
C GLN A 146 13.29 8.45 -8.86
N ALA A 147 13.30 7.54 -7.89
CA ALA A 147 14.30 7.50 -6.84
C ALA A 147 14.46 6.07 -6.29
N THR A 148 15.67 5.74 -5.87
CA THR A 148 16.00 4.44 -5.25
C THR A 148 16.74 4.70 -3.95
N LEU A 149 16.15 4.27 -2.84
CA LEU A 149 16.80 4.19 -1.53
C LEU A 149 17.31 2.77 -1.33
N VAL A 150 18.60 2.62 -1.02
CA VAL A 150 19.19 1.34 -0.61
C VAL A 150 19.22 1.33 0.91
N THR A 151 18.68 0.28 1.52
CA THR A 151 18.60 0.10 2.97
C THR A 151 19.63 -0.92 3.43
N ASP A 152 20.14 -0.78 4.65
CA ASP A 152 21.10 -1.73 5.23
C ASP A 152 20.46 -3.08 5.59
N ASP A 153 19.13 -3.14 5.59
CA ASP A 153 18.30 -4.30 5.95
C ASP A 153 17.10 -4.41 5.00
N ILE A 154 16.42 -5.56 5.02
CA ILE A 154 15.29 -5.85 4.13
C ILE A 154 14.08 -4.99 4.53
N PRO A 155 13.61 -4.10 3.64
CA PRO A 155 12.39 -3.33 3.87
C PRO A 155 11.21 -4.28 3.73
N PHE A 156 10.47 -4.49 4.82
CA PHE A 156 9.41 -5.49 4.87
C PHE A 156 8.03 -4.89 4.66
N SER A 157 7.78 -3.68 5.15
CA SER A 157 6.51 -2.99 4.93
C SER A 157 6.74 -1.50 4.72
N ILE A 158 5.89 -0.91 3.88
CA ILE A 158 5.87 0.51 3.59
C ILE A 158 4.47 1.05 3.83
N ALA A 159 4.39 2.26 4.39
CA ALA A 159 3.16 3.01 4.42
C ALA A 159 3.40 4.47 4.06
N LEU A 160 2.42 5.06 3.36
CA LEU A 160 2.38 6.48 3.07
C LEU A 160 1.40 7.15 4.03
N ASP A 161 1.71 8.39 4.40
CA ASP A 161 0.76 9.22 5.13
C ASP A 161 -0.37 9.71 4.19
N PRO A 162 -1.53 10.14 4.72
CA PRO A 162 -2.65 10.59 3.90
C PRO A 162 -2.33 11.78 2.98
N SER A 163 -1.31 12.60 3.31
CA SER A 163 -0.88 13.72 2.47
C SER A 163 0.13 13.32 1.38
N ASN A 164 0.62 12.07 1.38
CA ASN A 164 1.68 11.56 0.50
C ASN A 164 3.02 12.34 0.59
N THR A 165 3.30 12.93 1.75
CA THR A 165 4.54 13.67 2.02
C THR A 165 5.57 12.82 2.75
N VAL A 166 5.12 11.89 3.60
CA VAL A 166 5.96 11.05 4.45
C VAL A 166 5.74 9.59 4.11
N VAL A 167 6.84 8.86 3.96
CA VAL A 167 6.85 7.41 3.84
C VAL A 167 7.50 6.79 5.06
N ALA A 168 6.83 5.80 5.62
CA ALA A 168 7.35 4.97 6.69
C ALA A 168 7.83 3.64 6.12
N ILE A 169 9.06 3.26 6.46
CA ILE A 169 9.69 2.02 6.01
C ILE A 169 10.03 1.20 7.24
N TYR A 170 9.51 -0.02 7.33
CA TYR A 170 9.79 -0.93 8.42
C TYR A 170 10.78 -2.01 7.98
N ASN A 171 11.90 -2.08 8.68
CA ASN A 171 12.96 -3.07 8.47
C ASN A 171 12.83 -4.22 9.48
N SER A 172 12.70 -5.44 8.97
CA SER A 172 12.33 -6.59 9.81
C SER A 172 13.48 -7.15 10.68
N SER A 173 14.71 -7.17 10.18
CA SER A 173 15.82 -7.77 10.92
C SER A 173 16.28 -6.86 12.06
N SER A 174 16.32 -5.55 11.81
CA SER A 174 16.67 -4.50 12.76
C SER A 174 15.51 -4.05 13.65
N ASN A 175 14.26 -4.37 13.29
CA ASN A 175 13.05 -3.94 14.02
C ASN A 175 12.96 -2.41 14.12
N VAL A 176 13.36 -1.72 13.04
CA VAL A 176 13.44 -0.26 12.98
C VAL A 176 12.43 0.24 11.96
N LEU A 177 11.64 1.24 12.37
CA LEU A 177 10.80 2.04 11.51
C LEU A 177 11.51 3.35 11.18
N SER A 178 11.82 3.59 9.91
CA SER A 178 12.39 4.85 9.44
C SER A 178 11.33 5.69 8.71
N LEU A 179 11.33 6.99 8.98
CA LEU A 179 10.45 7.96 8.33
C LEU A 179 11.25 8.85 7.39
N HIS A 180 10.84 8.89 6.13
CA HIS A 180 11.46 9.68 5.08
C HIS A 180 10.45 10.62 4.44
N ALA A 181 10.92 11.78 3.98
CA ALA A 181 10.11 12.62 3.11
C ALA A 181 10.09 11.99 1.70
N VAL A 182 8.93 11.85 1.08
CA VAL A 182 8.78 11.22 -0.24
C VAL A 182 9.60 11.94 -1.31
N ALA A 183 9.64 13.28 -1.26
CA ALA A 183 10.43 14.10 -2.17
C ALA A 183 11.96 13.88 -2.02
N HIS A 184 12.41 13.49 -0.83
CA HIS A 184 13.81 13.32 -0.47
C HIS A 184 14.07 11.89 0.05
N ILE A 185 13.46 10.89 -0.59
CA ILE A 185 13.50 9.50 -0.09
C ILE A 185 14.93 8.92 -0.06
N THR A 186 15.83 9.43 -0.90
CA THR A 186 17.24 9.02 -0.95
C THR A 186 18.08 9.60 0.18
N GLU A 187 17.58 10.62 0.88
CA GLU A 187 18.25 11.22 2.01
C GLU A 187 18.04 10.37 3.26
N ARG A 188 18.82 10.68 4.31
CA ARG A 188 18.69 10.00 5.60
C ARG A 188 17.28 10.20 6.15
N PRO A 189 16.75 9.21 6.89
CA PRO A 189 15.46 9.39 7.55
C PRO A 189 15.52 10.58 8.50
N PHE A 190 14.45 11.38 8.52
CA PHE A 190 14.36 12.49 9.46
C PHE A 190 13.95 12.02 10.86
N ALA A 191 13.37 10.82 10.96
CA ALA A 191 13.06 10.17 12.22
C ALA A 191 13.20 8.66 12.10
N THR A 192 13.65 8.03 13.19
CA THR A 192 13.83 6.58 13.30
C THR A 192 13.29 6.13 14.64
N VAL A 193 12.46 5.09 14.63
CA VAL A 193 11.84 4.51 15.82
C VAL A 193 12.22 3.04 15.89
N VAL A 194 12.78 2.62 17.02
CA VAL A 194 12.99 1.20 17.29
C VAL A 194 11.67 0.63 17.82
N CYS A 195 11.16 -0.40 17.17
CA CYS A 195 9.94 -1.07 17.58
C CYS A 195 10.29 -2.15 18.60
N ASP A 196 9.73 -2.05 19.81
CA ASP A 196 9.97 -3.04 20.88
C ASP A 196 9.00 -4.24 20.85
N PHE A 197 8.25 -4.39 19.75
CA PHE A 197 7.30 -5.48 19.58
C PHE A 197 7.98 -6.76 19.08
N ALA A 198 7.40 -7.92 19.42
CA ALA A 198 7.88 -9.21 18.97
C ALA A 198 8.02 -9.23 17.45
N LYS A 199 9.20 -9.64 16.96
CA LYS A 199 9.46 -9.72 15.52
C LYS A 199 8.37 -10.55 14.85
N PRO A 200 7.74 -10.06 13.77
CA PRO A 200 6.88 -10.93 12.98
C PRO A 200 7.72 -12.13 12.53
N PRO A 201 7.16 -13.35 12.46
CA PRO A 201 7.89 -14.50 11.96
C PRO A 201 8.41 -14.15 10.57
N ILE A 202 9.72 -13.95 10.46
CA ILE A 202 10.38 -13.77 9.18
C ILE A 202 10.17 -15.10 8.48
N ALA A 203 9.24 -15.16 7.53
CA ALA A 203 9.13 -16.33 6.68
C ALA A 203 10.49 -16.49 6.02
N SER A 204 11.24 -17.51 6.44
CA SER A 204 12.56 -17.84 5.88
C SER A 204 12.35 -18.40 4.48
N HIS A 205 11.91 -17.57 3.56
CA HIS A 205 11.49 -17.96 2.22
C HIS A 205 12.72 -18.05 1.31
N ARG A 206 13.55 -19.07 1.58
CA ARG A 206 14.27 -19.79 0.52
C ARG A 206 13.35 -20.73 -0.25
N GLU A 207 12.11 -20.89 0.21
CA GLU A 207 11.09 -21.61 -0.54
C GLU A 207 10.57 -20.69 -1.65
N ARG A 208 10.73 -21.09 -2.90
CA ARG A 208 9.89 -20.53 -3.97
C ARG A 208 8.44 -20.72 -3.55
N ILE A 209 7.58 -19.72 -3.80
CA ILE A 209 6.12 -19.88 -3.74
C ILE A 209 5.81 -21.25 -4.36
N PRO A 210 5.24 -22.20 -3.59
CA PRO A 210 5.34 -23.61 -3.93
C PRO A 210 4.70 -23.87 -5.28
N ARG A 211 5.52 -24.27 -6.26
CA ARG A 211 5.02 -24.92 -7.47
C ARG A 211 4.42 -26.25 -7.01
N HIS A 212 3.10 -26.30 -6.92
CA HIS A 212 2.29 -27.50 -6.74
C HIS A 212 2.95 -28.61 -5.90
N ARG A 213 2.76 -28.55 -4.58
CA ARG A 213 2.65 -29.78 -3.78
C ARG A 213 1.81 -29.53 -2.54
N GLN A 214 0.80 -30.37 -2.37
CA GLN A 214 -0.06 -30.39 -1.19
C GLN A 214 0.78 -30.64 0.07
N LEU A 215 0.82 -29.66 0.97
CA LEU A 215 0.99 -29.75 2.42
C LEU A 215 0.30 -28.47 2.94
N GLY A 216 -0.79 -28.52 3.70
CA GLY A 216 -0.79 -28.97 5.09
C GLY A 216 -0.54 -27.78 6.01
N GLY A 217 -1.55 -26.92 6.18
CA GLY A 217 -1.75 -25.98 7.30
C GLY A 217 -0.59 -25.09 7.73
N LEU A 218 -0.49 -23.87 7.18
CA LEU A 218 -0.09 -22.68 7.94
C LEU A 218 -0.96 -21.50 7.48
N SER A 219 -1.86 -21.10 8.38
CA SER A 219 -2.81 -19.99 8.23
C SER A 219 -2.11 -18.63 8.21
N GLY A 220 -2.65 -17.72 7.41
CA GLY A 220 -1.97 -16.53 6.93
C GLY A 220 -1.74 -15.41 7.93
N LEU A 221 -0.71 -14.62 7.63
CA LEU A 221 -0.48 -13.26 8.13
C LEU A 221 0.34 -12.51 7.06
N PRO A 222 -0.28 -11.55 6.35
CA PRO A 222 0.29 -10.20 6.32
C PRO A 222 -0.76 -9.09 6.51
N VAL A 223 -2.05 -9.43 6.57
CA VAL A 223 -3.15 -8.45 6.64
C VAL A 223 -3.18 -7.71 7.99
N HIS A 224 -2.57 -8.28 9.04
CA HIS A 224 -2.69 -7.78 10.41
C HIS A 224 -1.86 -6.51 10.69
N LEU A 225 -0.70 -6.34 10.03
CA LEU A 225 0.12 -5.13 10.19
C LEU A 225 -0.52 -3.92 9.49
N TRP A 226 -1.20 -4.13 8.35
CA TRP A 226 -1.88 -3.06 7.61
C TRP A 226 -3.01 -2.41 8.43
N TRP A 227 -3.79 -3.23 9.17
CA TRP A 227 -4.81 -2.73 10.10
C TRP A 227 -4.21 -2.07 11.35
N GLN A 228 -3.09 -2.58 11.85
CA GLN A 228 -2.40 -1.98 13.00
C GLN A 228 -1.81 -0.62 12.67
N TRP A 229 -1.27 -0.42 11.46
CA TRP A 229 -0.71 0.88 11.07
C TRP A 229 -1.80 1.92 10.75
N ARG A 230 -2.92 1.55 10.10
CA ARG A 230 -4.09 2.45 10.00
C ARG A 230 -4.61 2.85 11.38
N ARG A 231 -4.63 1.93 12.35
CA ARG A 231 -4.95 2.23 13.76
C ARG A 231 -3.87 3.09 14.44
N PHE A 232 -2.60 2.92 14.11
CA PHE A 232 -1.50 3.72 14.65
C PHE A 232 -1.61 5.19 14.19
N CYS A 233 -1.91 5.43 12.91
CA CYS A 233 -2.16 6.78 12.37
C CYS A 233 -3.44 7.42 12.93
N THR A 234 -4.49 6.64 13.25
CA THR A 234 -5.69 7.19 13.91
C THR A 234 -5.55 7.33 15.44
N GLY A 235 -4.64 6.58 16.07
CA GLY A 235 -4.44 6.58 17.52
C GLY A 235 -3.43 7.62 18.03
N MET A 236 -2.57 8.16 17.16
CA MET A 236 -1.54 9.12 17.57
C MET A 236 -1.98 10.58 17.66
N GLY A 237 -3.26 10.92 17.43
CA GLY A 237 -3.79 12.22 17.81
C GLY A 237 -2.90 13.42 17.43
N LEU A 238 -2.34 13.43 16.22
CA LEU A 238 -1.63 14.60 15.67
C LEU A 238 -2.63 15.67 15.16
N GLU A 239 -3.80 15.74 15.80
CA GLU A 239 -4.63 16.94 15.81
C GLU A 239 -4.13 17.82 16.95
N THR A 240 -3.06 18.57 16.71
CA THR A 240 -2.74 19.86 17.36
C THR A 240 -1.36 20.27 16.90
N PHE A 241 -1.25 20.85 15.70
CA PHE A 241 -0.27 21.92 15.47
C PHE A 241 -0.66 22.78 14.28
N VAL A 242 -1.90 23.29 14.30
CA VAL A 242 -2.27 24.54 13.64
C VAL A 242 -3.28 25.22 14.57
N ASP A 243 -2.87 26.26 15.30
CA ASP A 243 -3.46 27.59 15.14
C ASP A 243 -2.81 28.61 16.11
N SER A 244 -2.25 29.69 15.57
CA SER A 244 -2.62 31.01 16.07
C SER A 244 -2.36 32.08 15.01
N ARG A 245 -3.46 32.48 14.37
CA ARG A 245 -3.91 33.88 14.25
C ARG A 245 -2.87 34.91 13.77
N THR A 246 -3.04 35.39 12.54
CA THR A 246 -3.41 36.81 12.32
C THR A 246 -3.96 37.02 10.91
N ALA A 247 -5.29 37.01 10.80
CA ALA A 247 -5.99 37.80 9.80
C ALA A 247 -6.51 39.05 10.52
N GLY A 248 -6.02 40.22 10.11
CA GLY A 248 -6.46 41.53 10.60
C GLY A 248 -6.34 42.54 9.46
N SER A 249 -7.42 42.67 8.70
CA SER A 249 -7.66 43.74 7.73
C SER A 249 -7.95 45.04 8.48
N ILE A 250 -7.24 46.15 8.19
CA ILE A 250 -7.79 47.52 8.21
C ILE A 250 -7.05 48.37 7.15
N ALA A 251 -7.80 48.94 6.22
CA ALA A 251 -7.41 50.06 5.36
C ALA A 251 -8.01 51.38 5.88
N SER A 252 -7.46 52.52 5.42
CA SER A 252 -7.81 53.95 5.65
C SER A 252 -7.13 54.59 6.88
N SER A 253 -6.71 55.87 6.94
CA SER A 253 -6.60 57.04 6.05
C SER A 253 -5.92 58.17 6.90
N GLN A 254 -5.25 59.14 6.26
CA GLN A 254 -4.85 60.49 6.75
C GLN A 254 -3.81 60.58 7.90
N LYS A 255 -2.62 61.19 7.70
CA LYS A 255 -2.29 62.63 7.54
C LYS A 255 -2.51 63.44 8.84
N ASP A 256 -1.44 63.67 9.62
CA ASP A 256 -1.11 65.00 10.16
C ASP A 256 0.29 65.11 10.82
N ARG A 257 0.96 66.19 10.40
CA ARG A 257 2.07 67.01 10.96
C ARG A 257 2.85 66.55 12.21
N LYS A 258 4.18 66.53 12.07
CA LYS A 258 5.08 67.62 12.50
C LYS A 258 6.31 67.67 11.61
#